data_AF-A0A7S1DT69-F1
#
_entry.id   AF-A0A7S1DT69-F1
#
_cell.length_a   1.000
_cell.length_b   1.000
_cell.length_c   1.000
_cell.angle_alpha   90.00
_cell.angle_beta   90.00
_cell.angle_gamma   90.00
#
_symmetry.space_group_name_H-M   'P 1'
#
loop_
_entity.id
_entity.type
_entity.pdbx_description
1 polymer ?
#
loop_
_entity_poly.entity_id
_entity_poly.type
_entity_poly.pdbx_seq_one_letter_code
_entity_poly.pdbx_strand_id
1 'polypeptide(L)'
;APGLGRAEPGQLRGKPGKGQAGERMARGLVQRAGMGDQQMHGRGLSKRGPVPGAQIVHTLLPMTDPTPLKLLNREQAILEFNRRVLAQAQREDVPLLERLRYICIVSSNLDEFFEVRFADMLEAARDPLSTVTNQDVDRVGR
;
A
#
# COMPACT_ATOMS: atom_id res chain seq x y z
N ALA A 1 43.03 -20.58 -51.86
CA ALA A 1 42.76 -19.13 -51.71
C ALA A 1 41.54 -18.77 -52.53
N PRO A 2 40.71 -17.79 -52.15
CA PRO A 2 40.22 -17.31 -50.83
C PRO A 2 38.75 -17.77 -50.64
N GLY A 3 38.00 -17.63 -49.55
CA GLY A 3 38.05 -16.78 -48.36
C GLY A 3 36.69 -16.09 -48.23
N LEU A 4 35.83 -16.52 -47.31
CA LEU A 4 34.73 -15.69 -46.77
C LEU A 4 34.41 -16.18 -45.35
N GLY A 5 34.86 -15.39 -44.38
CA GLY A 5 34.65 -15.61 -42.96
C GLY A 5 33.19 -15.43 -42.57
N ARG A 6 32.69 -16.32 -41.72
CA ARG A 6 31.44 -16.09 -40.98
C ARG A 6 31.77 -15.29 -39.73
N ALA A 7 31.20 -14.10 -39.65
CA ALA A 7 31.21 -13.25 -38.47
C ALA A 7 30.20 -13.77 -37.43
N GLU A 8 30.65 -13.86 -36.19
CA GLU A 8 29.83 -13.94 -34.98
C GLU A 8 29.02 -12.64 -34.78
N PRO A 9 27.82 -12.72 -34.19
CA PRO A 9 27.40 -11.68 -33.26
C PRO A 9 26.83 -12.23 -31.95
N GLY A 10 27.61 -12.08 -30.89
CA GLY A 10 27.31 -11.24 -29.71
C GLY A 10 25.88 -11.14 -29.17
N GLN A 11 25.78 -11.50 -27.88
CA GLN A 11 24.86 -10.97 -26.85
C GLN A 11 23.33 -11.05 -27.08
N LEU A 12 22.69 -11.94 -26.31
CA LEU A 12 21.42 -11.61 -25.65
C LEU A 12 21.61 -11.57 -24.13
N ARG A 13 21.94 -10.35 -23.72
CA ARG A 13 21.92 -9.77 -22.38
C ARG A 13 20.67 -10.21 -21.60
N GLY A 14 20.89 -10.71 -20.39
CA GLY A 14 19.85 -11.17 -19.47
C GLY A 14 18.73 -10.14 -19.28
N LYS A 15 17.49 -10.63 -19.28
CA LYS A 15 16.33 -9.81 -18.93
C LYS A 15 16.47 -9.37 -17.47
N PRO A 16 16.45 -8.06 -17.16
CA PRO A 16 16.39 -7.62 -15.78
C PRO A 16 14.99 -7.92 -15.23
N GLY A 17 14.94 -8.55 -14.06
CA GLY A 17 13.72 -8.90 -13.37
C GLY A 17 12.84 -7.68 -13.14
N LYS A 18 11.66 -7.68 -13.76
CA LYS A 18 10.56 -6.80 -13.39
C LYS A 18 9.99 -7.34 -12.07
N GLY A 19 10.03 -6.56 -10.99
CA GLY A 19 9.28 -6.93 -9.79
C GLY A 19 9.72 -6.37 -8.43
N GLN A 20 10.76 -5.55 -8.32
CA GLN A 20 11.24 -5.11 -7.00
C GLN A 20 11.34 -3.59 -6.78
N ALA A 21 10.91 -2.76 -7.74
CA ALA A 21 11.02 -1.31 -7.62
C ALA A 21 9.92 -0.69 -6.74
N GLY A 22 8.67 -1.16 -6.85
CA GLY A 22 7.53 -0.59 -6.11
C GLY A 22 7.55 -0.85 -4.60
N GLU A 23 8.11 -1.97 -4.14
CA GLU A 23 8.18 -2.31 -2.71
C GLU A 23 9.16 -1.42 -1.90
N ARG A 24 10.10 -0.75 -2.58
CA ARG A 24 11.18 -0.02 -1.91
C ARG A 24 10.78 1.38 -1.44
N MET A 25 9.78 2.01 -2.06
CA MET A 25 9.38 3.37 -1.70
C MET A 25 8.43 3.41 -0.49
N ALA A 26 7.46 2.48 -0.42
CA ALA A 26 6.48 2.45 0.68
C ALA A 26 7.11 2.07 2.04
N ARG A 27 8.16 1.24 2.06
CA ARG A 27 8.87 0.86 3.30
C ARG A 27 9.69 2.00 3.90
N GLY A 28 10.11 2.98 3.10
CA GLY A 28 10.92 4.11 3.57
C GLY A 28 10.16 5.15 4.38
N LEU A 29 8.82 5.20 4.28
CA LEU A 29 8.00 6.26 4.87
C LEU A 29 7.54 5.99 6.31
N VAL A 30 7.72 4.78 6.84
CA VAL A 30 7.41 4.48 8.26
C VAL A 30 8.64 4.65 9.18
N GLN A 31 9.86 4.71 8.65
CA GLN A 31 11.10 4.66 9.45
C GLN A 31 11.73 6.00 9.82
N ARG A 32 11.12 7.15 9.48
CA ARG A 32 11.70 8.49 9.79
C ARG A 32 10.77 9.40 10.58
N ALA A 33 10.01 8.83 11.51
CA ALA A 33 9.35 9.57 12.60
C ALA A 33 10.10 9.40 13.94
N GLY A 34 11.44 9.37 13.92
CA GLY A 34 12.29 9.23 15.10
C GLY A 34 13.33 10.34 15.14
N MET A 35 12.97 11.46 15.77
CA MET A 35 13.85 12.60 16.02
C MET A 35 13.77 12.93 17.51
N GLY A 36 14.89 12.75 18.22
CA GLY A 36 15.10 13.27 19.57
C GLY A 36 15.49 12.23 20.62
N ASP A 37 16.79 11.92 20.69
CA ASP A 37 17.41 11.43 21.92
C ASP A 37 17.29 12.53 22.99
N GLN A 38 16.24 12.47 23.80
CA GLN A 38 16.17 13.19 25.07
C GLN A 38 16.29 12.19 26.22
N GLN A 39 17.44 12.27 26.86
CA GLN A 39 17.82 11.56 28.07
C GLN A 39 16.84 11.86 29.22
N MET A 40 15.84 11.00 29.39
CA MET A 40 14.91 11.06 30.53
C MET A 40 15.53 10.38 31.75
N HIS A 41 15.84 11.19 32.76
CA HIS A 41 16.25 10.72 34.09
C HIS A 41 15.14 9.85 34.70
N GLY A 42 15.50 8.64 35.12
CA GLY A 42 14.60 7.65 35.70
C GLY A 42 13.93 8.16 36.99
N ARG A 43 12.59 8.31 36.95
CA ARG A 43 11.75 8.31 38.15
C ARG A 43 11.26 6.90 38.41
N GLY A 44 11.46 6.46 39.65
CA GLY A 44 11.30 5.08 40.11
C GLY A 44 9.96 4.44 39.76
N LEU A 45 10.04 3.17 39.38
CA LEU A 45 8.94 2.24 39.25
C LEU A 45 8.27 2.04 40.62
N SER A 46 7.26 2.84 40.92
CA SER A 46 6.39 2.57 42.06
C SER A 46 5.55 1.34 41.69
N LYS A 47 5.81 0.22 42.38
CA LYS A 47 5.13 -1.06 42.19
C LYS A 47 3.63 -0.86 42.41
N ARG A 48 2.83 -0.81 41.33
CA ARG A 48 1.37 -0.90 41.42
C ARG A 48 1.05 -2.29 41.97
N GLY A 49 0.41 -2.34 43.14
CA GLY A 49 -0.07 -3.57 43.74
C GLY A 49 -1.14 -4.25 42.88
N PRO A 50 -1.47 -5.51 43.16
CA PRO A 50 -2.50 -6.24 42.43
C PRO A 50 -3.85 -5.53 42.61
N VAL A 51 -4.49 -5.15 41.51
CA VAL A 51 -5.87 -4.63 41.52
C VAL A 51 -6.80 -5.78 41.94
N PRO A 52 -7.50 -5.70 43.09
CA PRO A 52 -8.44 -6.72 43.49
C PRO A 52 -9.72 -6.57 42.65
N GLY A 53 -10.12 -7.65 41.97
CA GLY A 53 -11.51 -7.80 41.53
C GLY A 53 -11.92 -7.17 40.19
N ALA A 54 -10.99 -6.98 39.25
CA ALA A 54 -11.39 -6.77 37.85
C ALA A 54 -11.94 -8.09 37.27
N GLN A 55 -13.18 -8.41 37.60
CA GLN A 55 -13.90 -9.48 36.93
C GLN A 55 -14.05 -9.07 35.47
N ILE A 56 -13.34 -9.78 34.58
CA ILE A 56 -13.58 -9.70 33.15
C ILE A 56 -14.95 -10.32 32.93
N VAL A 57 -15.99 -9.49 33.01
CA VAL A 57 -17.29 -9.84 32.46
C VAL A 57 -17.08 -9.92 30.96
N HIS A 58 -16.86 -11.13 30.43
CA HIS A 58 -17.01 -11.38 29.01
C HIS A 58 -18.50 -11.27 28.74
N THR A 59 -19.00 -10.04 28.63
CA THR A 59 -20.34 -9.77 28.11
C THR A 59 -20.37 -10.46 26.76
N LEU A 60 -21.02 -11.62 26.71
CA LEU A 60 -21.37 -12.31 25.47
C LEU A 60 -22.38 -11.40 24.79
N LEU A 61 -21.87 -10.36 24.12
CA LEU A 61 -22.64 -9.61 23.16
C LEU A 61 -23.28 -10.66 22.25
N PRO A 62 -24.61 -10.64 22.06
CA PRO A 62 -25.25 -11.56 21.15
C PRO A 62 -24.49 -11.45 19.83
N MET A 63 -23.98 -12.59 19.35
CA MET A 63 -23.26 -12.68 18.08
C MET A 63 -24.21 -12.14 17.02
N THR A 64 -24.03 -10.86 16.69
CA THR A 64 -24.78 -10.14 15.67
C THR A 64 -24.78 -10.95 14.39
N ASP A 65 -25.92 -10.97 13.71
CA ASP A 65 -26.20 -11.74 12.50
C ASP A 65 -24.96 -11.95 11.62
N PRO A 66 -24.75 -13.15 11.04
CA PRO A 66 -23.66 -13.42 10.11
C PRO A 66 -23.96 -12.74 8.77
N THR A 67 -24.14 -11.43 8.79
CA THR A 67 -24.14 -10.61 7.60
C THR A 67 -22.73 -10.74 7.03
N PRO A 68 -22.55 -11.32 5.84
CA PRO A 68 -21.22 -11.52 5.29
C PRO A 68 -20.54 -10.16 5.18
N LEU A 69 -19.34 -10.05 5.79
CA LEU A 69 -18.55 -8.83 5.73
C LEU A 69 -18.30 -8.48 4.27
N LYS A 70 -18.77 -7.31 3.85
CA LYS A 70 -18.54 -6.82 2.50
C LYS A 70 -17.09 -6.35 2.38
N LEU A 71 -16.23 -7.23 1.87
CA LEU A 71 -14.83 -6.90 1.61
C LEU A 71 -14.72 -5.95 0.42
N LEU A 72 -13.77 -5.02 0.50
CA LEU A 72 -13.42 -4.16 -0.62
C LEU A 72 -12.66 -4.97 -1.66
N ASN A 73 -12.90 -4.65 -2.94
CA ASN A 73 -12.03 -5.09 -4.01
C ASN A 73 -10.61 -4.52 -3.77
N ARG A 74 -9.58 -5.28 -4.15
CA ARG A 74 -8.18 -4.88 -3.98
C ARG A 74 -7.88 -3.50 -4.58
N GLU A 75 -8.34 -3.26 -5.80
CA GLU A 75 -8.07 -2.01 -6.51
C GLU A 75 -8.81 -0.84 -5.86
N GLN A 76 -10.03 -1.07 -5.39
CA GLN A 76 -10.78 -0.10 -4.59
C GLN A 76 -10.07 0.22 -3.27
N ALA A 77 -9.50 -0.78 -2.60
CA ALA A 77 -8.75 -0.57 -1.36
C ALA A 77 -7.50 0.31 -1.56
N ILE A 78 -6.83 0.18 -2.72
CA ILE A 78 -5.69 1.03 -3.09
C ILE A 78 -6.13 2.48 -3.32
N LEU A 79 -7.25 2.70 -4.01
CA LEU A 79 -7.80 4.05 -4.20
C LEU A 79 -8.22 4.69 -2.86
N GLU A 80 -8.88 3.94 -1.98
CA GLU A 80 -9.26 4.41 -0.65
C GLU A 80 -8.04 4.69 0.25
N PHE A 81 -6.94 3.96 0.07
CA PHE A 81 -5.67 4.29 0.68
C PHE A 81 -5.14 5.64 0.15
N ASN A 82 -5.06 5.83 -1.17
CA ASN A 82 -4.57 7.08 -1.76
C ASN A 82 -5.44 8.28 -1.38
N ARG A 83 -6.77 8.14 -1.28
CA ARG A 83 -7.67 9.18 -0.72
C ARG A 83 -7.25 9.61 0.68
N ARG A 84 -6.94 8.67 1.57
CA ARG A 84 -6.51 8.97 2.95
C ARG A 84 -5.14 9.62 3.03
N VAL A 85 -4.23 9.26 2.13
CA VAL A 85 -2.93 9.95 1.99
C VAL A 85 -3.14 11.37 1.48
N LEU A 86 -3.98 11.56 0.47
CA LEU A 86 -4.29 12.88 -0.08
C LEU A 86 -4.99 13.78 0.95
N ALA A 87 -5.80 13.22 1.83
CA ALA A 87 -6.42 13.96 2.94
C ALA A 87 -5.37 14.61 3.86
N GLN A 88 -4.15 14.05 3.98
CA GLN A 88 -3.07 14.69 4.74
C GLN A 88 -2.59 15.98 4.07
N ALA A 89 -2.66 16.09 2.75
CA ALA A 89 -2.30 17.31 2.03
C ALA A 89 -3.33 18.45 2.19
N GLN A 90 -4.55 18.16 2.64
CA GLN A 90 -5.61 19.16 2.83
C GLN A 90 -5.62 19.76 4.24
N ARG A 91 -4.91 19.12 5.17
CA ARG A 91 -4.81 19.57 6.56
C ARG A 91 -3.97 20.84 6.68
N GLU A 92 -4.51 21.82 7.40
CA GLU A 92 -3.83 23.11 7.65
C GLU A 92 -2.70 22.99 8.68
N ASP A 93 -2.76 21.99 9.57
CA ASP A 93 -1.74 21.72 10.58
C ASP A 93 -0.51 20.96 10.03
N VAL A 94 -0.49 20.64 8.73
CA VAL A 94 0.63 20.01 8.05
C VAL A 94 1.47 21.08 7.33
N PRO A 95 2.80 21.13 7.55
CA PRO A 95 3.68 22.08 6.86
C PRO A 95 3.55 22.00 5.33
N LEU A 96 3.66 23.14 4.65
CA LEU A 96 3.44 23.25 3.20
C LEU A 96 4.26 22.25 2.37
N LEU A 97 5.53 22.02 2.71
CA LEU A 97 6.39 21.08 1.98
C LEU A 97 5.95 19.62 2.17
N GLU A 98 5.45 19.25 3.35
CA GLU A 98 4.92 17.90 3.59
C GLU A 98 3.58 17.70 2.86
N ARG A 99 2.75 18.74 2.74
CA ARG A 99 1.53 18.70 1.91
C ARG A 99 1.87 18.45 0.43
N LEU A 100 2.87 19.15 -0.10
CA LEU A 100 3.38 18.92 -1.45
C LEU A 100 3.91 17.49 -1.61
N ARG A 101 4.65 16.99 -0.61
CA ARG A 101 5.14 15.61 -0.61
C ARG A 101 4.01 14.59 -0.68
N TYR A 102 2.93 14.76 0.09
CA TYR A 102 1.77 13.87 0.00
C TYR A 102 1.11 13.90 -1.38
N ILE A 103 1.01 15.07 -2.02
CA ILE A 103 0.50 15.19 -3.39
C ILE A 103 1.40 14.42 -4.36
N CYS A 104 2.72 14.59 -4.27
CA CYS A 104 3.67 13.87 -5.13
C CYS A 104 3.61 12.34 -4.93
N ILE A 105 3.47 11.89 -3.68
CA ILE A 105 3.30 10.46 -3.36
C ILE A 105 2.03 9.92 -4.03
N VAL A 106 0.89 10.60 -3.87
CA VAL A 106 -0.37 10.17 -4.45
C VAL A 106 -0.30 10.18 -5.98
N SER A 107 0.29 11.20 -6.59
CA SER A 107 0.48 11.27 -8.04
C SER A 107 1.26 10.07 -8.56
N SER A 108 2.45 9.80 -8.00
CA SER A 108 3.28 8.67 -8.44
C SER A 108 2.60 7.31 -8.24
N ASN A 109 1.82 7.15 -7.17
CA ASN A 109 1.06 5.92 -6.94
C ASN A 109 -0.09 5.76 -7.95
N LEU A 110 -0.77 6.85 -8.31
CA LEU A 110 -1.86 6.81 -9.28
C LEU A 110 -1.34 6.55 -10.70
N ASP A 111 -0.18 7.10 -11.06
CA ASP A 111 0.47 6.81 -12.34
C ASP A 111 0.74 5.30 -12.48
N GLU A 112 1.35 4.68 -11.46
CA GLU A 112 1.56 3.21 -11.45
C GLU A 112 0.23 2.43 -11.47
N PHE A 113 -0.78 2.90 -10.73
CA PHE A 113 -2.08 2.26 -10.70
C PHE A 113 -2.72 2.22 -12.09
N PHE A 114 -2.73 3.34 -12.83
CA PHE A 114 -3.34 3.36 -14.15
C PHE A 114 -2.51 2.65 -15.21
N GLU A 115 -1.18 2.75 -15.16
CA GLU A 115 -0.29 2.12 -16.13
C GLU A 115 -0.25 0.59 -15.99
N VAL A 116 -0.31 0.08 -14.75
CA VAL A 116 -0.15 -1.34 -14.48
C VAL A 116 -1.47 -1.97 -14.04
N ARG A 117 -2.03 -1.52 -12.90
CA ARG A 117 -3.13 -2.23 -12.23
C ARG A 117 -4.44 -2.13 -12.99
N PHE A 118 -4.79 -0.95 -13.47
CA PHE A 118 -6.04 -0.73 -14.18
C PHE A 118 -6.05 -1.44 -15.53
N ALA A 119 -4.91 -1.44 -16.23
CA ALA A 119 -4.73 -2.20 -17.48
C ALA A 119 -4.93 -3.70 -17.26
N ASP A 120 -4.25 -4.28 -16.25
CA ASP A 120 -4.39 -5.69 -15.88
C ASP A 120 -5.85 -6.04 -15.51
N MET A 121 -6.53 -5.15 -14.78
CA MET A 121 -7.94 -5.34 -14.40
C MET A 121 -8.87 -5.32 -15.62
N LEU A 122 -8.63 -4.42 -16.58
CA LEU A 122 -9.40 -4.37 -17.83
C LEU A 122 -9.20 -5.61 -18.69
N GLU A 123 -7.98 -6.12 -18.77
CA GLU A 123 -7.69 -7.37 -19.47
C GLU A 123 -8.38 -8.55 -18.79
N ALA A 124 -8.27 -8.64 -17.46
CA ALA A 124 -8.95 -9.65 -16.67
C ALA A 124 -10.48 -9.59 -16.81
N ALA A 125 -11.08 -8.41 -16.89
CA ALA A 125 -12.53 -8.27 -17.07
C ALA A 125 -13.03 -8.71 -18.47
N ARG A 126 -12.12 -8.77 -19.46
CA ARG A 126 -12.43 -9.26 -20.82
C ARG A 126 -12.33 -10.77 -20.94
N ASP A 127 -11.61 -11.43 -20.03
CA ASP A 127 -11.51 -12.88 -19.98
C ASP A 127 -12.76 -13.48 -19.30
N PRO A 128 -13.59 -14.27 -20.00
CA PRO A 128 -14.79 -14.88 -19.43
C PRO A 128 -14.51 -15.86 -18.28
N LEU A 129 -13.26 -16.36 -18.14
CA LEU A 129 -12.84 -17.27 -17.08
C LEU A 129 -12.30 -16.55 -15.84
N SER A 130 -12.13 -15.24 -15.92
CA SER A 130 -11.65 -14.43 -14.81
C SER A 130 -12.70 -14.23 -13.73
N THR A 131 -12.24 -14.02 -12.50
CA THR A 131 -13.09 -13.67 -11.36
C THR A 131 -13.43 -12.17 -11.31
N VAL A 132 -12.76 -11.36 -12.14
CA VAL A 132 -12.97 -9.91 -12.22
C VAL A 132 -14.16 -9.62 -13.13
N THR A 133 -15.14 -8.89 -12.61
CA THR A 133 -16.35 -8.54 -13.37
C THR A 133 -16.31 -7.09 -13.87
N ASN A 134 -17.10 -6.76 -14.89
CA ASN A 134 -17.30 -5.36 -15.31
C ASN A 134 -17.87 -4.50 -14.17
N GLN A 135 -18.61 -5.08 -13.23
CA GLN A 135 -19.09 -4.38 -12.04
C GLN A 135 -17.93 -3.94 -11.13
N ASP A 136 -16.84 -4.71 -11.07
CA ASP A 136 -15.64 -4.36 -10.30
C ASP A 136 -14.88 -3.21 -10.98
N VAL A 137 -14.81 -3.22 -12.31
CA VAL A 137 -14.27 -2.09 -13.08
C VAL A 137 -15.08 -0.82 -12.82
N ASP A 138 -16.42 -0.91 -12.87
CA ASP A 138 -17.32 0.22 -12.59
C ASP A 138 -17.19 0.75 -11.15
N ARG A 139 -16.82 -0.10 -10.18
CA ARG A 139 -16.61 0.33 -8.79
C ARG A 139 -15.34 1.16 -8.63
N VAL A 140 -14.31 0.91 -9.44
CA VAL A 140 -13.06 1.68 -9.43
C VAL A 140 -13.24 3.04 -10.11
N GLY A 141 -14.15 3.14 -11.10
CA GLY A 141 -14.44 4.39 -11.82
C GLY A 141 -15.36 5.40 -11.11
N ARG A 142 -15.84 5.12 -9.89
CA ARG A 142 -16.74 5.99 -9.11
C ARG A 142 -16.03 6.63 -7.92
#